data_AF-A0A2D6UCK9-F1
#
_entry.id   AF-A0A2D6UCK9-F1
#
_cell.length_a   1.000
_cell.length_b   1.000
_cell.length_c   1.000
_cell.angle_alpha   90.00
_cell.angle_beta   90.00
_cell.angle_gamma   90.00
#
_symmetry.space_group_name_H-M   'P 1'
#
loop_
_entity.id
_entity.type
_entity.pdbx_description
1 polymer ?
#
loop_
_entity_poly.entity_id
_entity_poly.type
_entity_poly.pdbx_seq_one_letter_code
_entity_poly.pdbx_strand_id
1 'polypeptide(L)' 'MEFGLFFNGYLPGPAAHDPDSEHLMLMREAEYAVLGDRHNWKYAWFGEHHGLTEYSHMS' A
#
# COMPACT_ATOMS: atom_id res chain seq x y z
N MET A 1 -8.41 18.47 14.00
CA MET A 1 -8.74 17.83 12.71
C MET A 1 -7.92 16.56 12.64
N GLU A 2 -8.53 15.43 12.25
CA GLU A 2 -7.84 14.14 12.15
C GLU A 2 -7.58 13.83 10.67
N PHE A 3 -6.40 13.28 10.38
CA PHE A 3 -6.00 12.88 9.04
C PHE A 3 -5.66 11.40 9.00
N GLY A 4 -5.88 10.78 7.85
CA GLY A 4 -5.56 9.37 7.60
C GLY A 4 -4.98 9.17 6.21
N LEU A 5 -4.15 8.15 6.07
CA LEU A 5 -3.54 7.72 4.82
C LEU A 5 -4.30 6.51 4.26
N PHE A 6 -4.57 6.54 2.96
CA PHE A 6 -5.20 5.44 2.24
C PHE A 6 -4.26 4.93 1.16
N PHE A 7 -3.91 3.64 1.25
CA PHE A 7 -2.99 2.94 0.38
C PHE A 7 -3.75 1.90 -0.43
N ASN A 8 -3.47 1.83 -1.73
CA ASN A 8 -4.19 0.95 -2.65
C ASN A 8 -3.33 -0.22 -3.13
N GLY A 9 -2.02 -0.21 -2.89
CA GLY A 9 -1.14 -1.25 -3.42
C GLY A 9 -1.17 -1.32 -4.94
N TYR A 10 -1.33 -0.18 -5.63
CA TYR A 10 -1.39 -0.13 -7.09
C TYR A 10 -0.03 -0.47 -7.70
N LEU A 11 0.01 -1.52 -8.51
CA LEU A 11 1.21 -1.99 -9.18
C LEU A 11 0.84 -2.47 -10.58
N PRO A 12 0.98 -1.63 -11.62
CA PRO A 12 0.45 -1.95 -12.93
C PRO A 12 1.31 -2.92 -13.75
N GLY A 13 0.63 -3.59 -14.69
CA GLY A 13 1.28 -4.39 -15.72
C GLY A 13 2.04 -5.59 -15.17
N PRO A 14 3.13 -6.02 -15.82
CA PRO A 14 3.86 -7.24 -15.44
C PRO A 14 4.36 -7.25 -13.99
N ALA A 15 4.58 -6.07 -13.39
CA ALA A 15 5.04 -5.97 -12.01
C ALA A 15 4.00 -6.46 -10.99
N ALA A 16 2.70 -6.41 -11.33
CA ALA A 16 1.61 -6.96 -10.50
C ALA A 16 1.73 -8.48 -10.26
N HIS A 17 2.55 -9.14 -11.09
CA HIS A 17 2.76 -10.59 -11.08
C HIS A 17 4.18 -10.97 -10.66
N ASP A 18 4.97 -10.01 -10.16
CA ASP A 18 6.31 -10.22 -9.63
C ASP A 18 6.31 -10.02 -8.10
N PRO A 19 6.47 -11.09 -7.29
CA PRO A 19 6.41 -11.00 -5.84
C PRO A 19 7.43 -10.03 -5.22
N ASP A 20 8.62 -9.89 -5.83
CA ASP A 20 9.64 -8.98 -5.33
C ASP A 20 9.22 -7.51 -5.54
N SER A 21 8.62 -7.21 -6.70
CA SER A 21 8.04 -5.90 -6.97
C SER A 21 6.87 -5.57 -6.04
N GLU A 22 6.00 -6.55 -5.77
CA GLU A 22 4.89 -6.41 -4.82
C GLU A 22 5.39 -6.14 -3.40
N HIS A 23 6.35 -6.93 -2.92
CA HIS A 23 6.96 -6.74 -1.60
C HIS A 23 7.61 -5.36 -1.48
N LEU A 24 8.40 -4.95 -2.48
CA LEU A 24 9.07 -3.66 -2.48
C LEU A 24 8.07 -2.50 -2.45
N MET A 25 6.99 -2.61 -3.22
CA MET A 25 5.91 -1.62 -3.24
C MET A 25 5.24 -1.52 -1.86
N LEU A 26 4.86 -2.65 -1.26
CA LEU A 26 4.22 -2.69 0.06
C LEU A 26 5.10 -2.04 1.14
N MET A 27 6.40 -2.36 1.14
CA MET A 27 7.35 -1.79 2.11
C MET A 27 7.51 -0.28 1.93
N ARG A 28 7.49 0.22 0.69
CA ARG A 28 7.50 1.67 0.42
C ARG A 28 6.23 2.36 0.88
N GLU A 29 5.06 1.75 0.67
CA GLU A 29 3.80 2.30 1.17
C GLU A 29 3.78 2.33 2.71
N ALA A 30 4.32 1.31 3.37
CA ALA A 30 4.45 1.26 4.83
C ALA A 30 5.34 2.38 5.40
N GLU A 31 6.38 2.84 4.69
CA GLU A 31 7.21 3.97 5.12
C GLU A 31 6.40 5.27 5.28
N TYR A 32 5.37 5.47 4.44
CA TYR A 32 4.47 6.62 4.60
C TYR A 32 3.60 6.51 5.86
N ALA A 33 3.17 5.29 6.24
CA ALA A 33 2.45 5.09 7.49
C ALA A 33 3.34 5.44 8.71
N VAL A 34 4.61 5.01 8.69
CA VAL A 34 5.61 5.38 9.72
C VAL A 34 5.84 6.89 9.76
N LEU A 35 5.90 7.55 8.60
CA LEU A 35 5.99 9.01 8.54
C LEU A 35 4.74 9.68 9.10
N GLY A 36 3.55 9.21 8.73
CA GLY A 36 2.26 9.72 9.21
C GLY A 36 2.14 9.64 10.73
N ASP A 37 2.55 8.51 11.33
CA ASP A 37 2.56 8.31 12.78
C ASP A 37 3.38 9.39 13.52
N ARG A 38 4.58 9.71 12.99
CA ARG A 38 5.44 10.79 13.53
C ARG A 38 4.81 12.18 13.45
N HIS A 39 3.81 12.37 12.60
CA HIS A 39 3.10 13.63 12.37
C HIS A 39 1.65 13.62 12.89
N ASN A 40 1.30 12.66 13.77
CA ASN A 40 -0.04 12.52 14.37
C ASN A 40 -1.16 12.28 13.34
N TRP A 41 -0.85 11.63 12.21
CA TRP A 41 -1.89 11.06 11.36
C TRP A 41 -2.42 9.80 12.04
N LYS A 42 -3.73 9.75 12.21
CA LYS A 42 -4.36 8.82 13.16
C LYS A 42 -4.65 7.45 12.56
N TYR A 43 -4.70 7.35 11.24
CA TYR A 43 -5.07 6.13 10.55
C TYR A 43 -4.17 5.89 9.33
N ALA A 44 -3.83 4.61 9.11
CA ALA A 44 -3.28 4.09 7.88
C ALA A 44 -4.16 2.91 7.46
N TRP A 45 -4.71 2.97 6.25
CA TRP A 45 -5.58 1.91 5.72
C TRP A 45 -5.00 1.41 4.41
N PHE A 46 -4.67 0.12 4.37
CA PHE A 46 -4.32 -0.61 3.16
C PHE A 46 -5.55 -1.35 2.61
N GLY A 47 -5.94 -1.03 1.39
CA GLY A 47 -7.01 -1.73 0.68
C GLY A 47 -6.54 -3.09 0.16
N GLU A 48 -7.35 -4.12 0.40
CA GLU A 48 -7.14 -5.45 -0.16
C GLU A 48 -7.94 -5.60 -1.46
N HIS A 49 -7.29 -6.09 -2.51
CA HIS A 49 -7.90 -6.30 -3.82
C HIS A 49 -7.87 -7.77 -4.19
N HIS A 50 -9.03 -8.32 -4.53
CA HIS A 50 -9.18 -9.71 -4.99
C HIS A 50 -9.48 -9.74 -6.49
N GLY A 51 -8.62 -10.42 -7.25
CA GLY A 51 -8.85 -10.70 -8.68
C GLY A 51 -8.65 -9.51 -9.63
N LEU A 52 -7.95 -8.45 -9.21
CA LEU A 52 -7.54 -7.35 -10.08
C LEU A 52 -6.16 -7.60 -10.67
N THR A 53 -5.95 -7.26 -11.94
CA THR A 53 -4.70 -7.54 -12.67
C THR A 53 -3.57 -6.52 -12.42
N GLU A 54 -3.86 -5.40 -11.76
CA GLU A 54 -2.94 -4.26 -11.63
C GLU A 54 -2.76 -3.80 -10.17
N TYR A 55 -3.08 -4.67 -9.21
CA TYR A 55 -3.03 -4.35 -7.79
C TYR A 55 -2.36 -5.49 -7.03
N SER A 56 -1.75 -5.15 -5.89
CA SER A 56 -1.22 -6.14 -4.95
C SER A 56 -2.34 -7.06 -4.45
N HIS A 57 -2.02 -8.34 -4.43
CA HIS A 57 -2.86 -9.43 -3.95
C HIS A 57 -2.64 -9.65 -2.46
N MET A 58 -2.64 -8.57 -1.66
CA MET A 58 -2.42 -8.60 -0.20
C MET A 58 -3.40 -9.56 0.49
N SER A 59 -3.07 -10.85 0.57
CA SER A 59 -3.91 -11.92 1.10
C SER A 59 -3.17 -12.77 2.12
#